data_AF-A0A7K2FQ34-F1
#
_entry.id   AF-A0A7K2FQ34-F1
#
_cell.length_a   1.000
_cell.length_b   1.000
_cell.length_c   1.000
_cell.angle_alpha   90.00
_cell.angle_beta   90.00
_cell.angle_gamma   90.00
#
_symmetry.space_group_name_H-M   'P 1'
#
loop_
_entity.id
_entity.type
_entity.pdbx_description
1 polymer ?
#
loop_
_entity_poly.entity_id
_entity_poly.type
_entity_poly.pdbx_seq_one_letter_code
_entity_poly.pdbx_strand_id
1 'polypeptide(L)'
;MFSNYLIGLREGLEASLVVCILIAYLVKTGRRDALKPIWLGIGVAIVLAMGFGCALEFGSQELTFKAQEGLGGSLSIVAVGLVTWMVFWMRRTARHLKSELHGRLDAALAMGTGALVATAFLAVGREGLETALFVWASVHAAGDGTPRPLIGAALGLATAVLLGWLFYRGALRINLAKFFTWTGGMLVVVAAGVLAYGVHDLQEAGIVPGLTDLAFDISGVIPPDSWYGTLLKGVLNFQPDPTVLQLTVWLLYLVPVLTLFLLDPGVTAKLRGRKRAESTSG
;
A
#
# COMPACT_ATOMS: atom_id res chain seq x y z
N MET A 1 11.76 2.55 -5.72
CA MET A 1 10.93 3.56 -6.44
C MET A 1 9.53 3.06 -6.69
N PHE A 2 9.44 1.92 -7.36
CA PHE A 2 8.18 1.36 -7.82
C PHE A 2 7.29 0.88 -6.66
N SER A 3 7.88 0.31 -5.61
CA SER A 3 7.21 0.02 -4.33
C SER A 3 6.43 1.24 -3.81
N ASN A 4 7.15 2.33 -3.54
CA ASN A 4 6.57 3.57 -3.02
C ASN A 4 5.57 4.19 -3.98
N TYR A 5 5.79 4.07 -5.28
CA TYR A 5 4.80 4.48 -6.29
C TYR A 5 3.49 3.69 -6.16
N LEU A 6 3.56 2.36 -6.06
CA LEU A 6 2.37 1.52 -5.91
C LEU A 6 1.65 1.78 -4.57
N ILE A 7 2.40 1.99 -3.49
CA ILE A 7 1.85 2.37 -2.18
C ILE A 7 1.13 3.72 -2.31
N GLY A 8 1.82 4.77 -2.76
CA GLY A 8 1.23 6.10 -2.90
C GLY A 8 0.06 6.15 -3.90
N LEU A 9 0.12 5.37 -4.97
CA LEU A 9 -0.97 5.24 -5.94
C LEU A 9 -2.19 4.58 -5.30
N ARG A 10 -2.00 3.57 -4.46
CA ARG A 10 -3.07 2.84 -3.82
C ARG A 10 -3.75 3.68 -2.74
N GLU A 11 -3.01 4.12 -1.73
CA GLU A 11 -3.57 4.89 -0.61
C GLU A 11 -4.11 6.23 -1.10
N GLY A 12 -3.41 6.86 -2.04
CA GLY A 12 -3.86 8.08 -2.69
C GLY A 12 -5.18 7.89 -3.44
N LEU A 13 -5.42 6.71 -4.02
CA LEU A 13 -6.64 6.44 -4.79
C LEU A 13 -7.80 6.09 -3.88
N GLU A 14 -7.56 5.39 -2.76
CA GLU A 14 -8.54 5.21 -1.70
C GLU A 14 -8.99 6.58 -1.15
N ALA A 15 -8.03 7.44 -0.78
CA ALA A 15 -8.31 8.79 -0.30
C ALA A 15 -9.01 9.65 -1.37
N SER A 16 -8.55 9.64 -2.62
CA SER A 16 -9.12 10.47 -3.69
C SER A 16 -10.54 10.03 -4.04
N LEU A 17 -10.85 8.73 -4.01
CA LEU A 17 -12.21 8.23 -4.23
C LEU A 17 -13.16 8.67 -3.12
N VAL A 18 -12.76 8.58 -1.85
CA VAL A 18 -13.59 9.05 -0.73
C VAL A 18 -13.87 10.54 -0.88
N VAL A 19 -12.84 11.35 -1.15
CA VAL A 19 -12.99 12.80 -1.37
C VAL A 19 -13.89 13.09 -2.57
N CYS A 20 -13.72 12.38 -3.69
CA CYS A 20 -14.57 12.56 -4.87
C CYS A 20 -16.04 12.26 -4.59
N ILE A 21 -16.32 11.22 -3.80
CA ILE A 21 -17.69 10.85 -3.42
C ILE A 21 -18.31 11.93 -2.53
N LEU A 22 -17.58 12.42 -1.52
CA LEU A 22 -18.04 13.49 -0.63
C LEU A 22 -18.30 14.79 -1.41
N ILE A 23 -17.41 15.16 -2.34
CA ILE A 23 -17.59 16.36 -3.19
C ILE A 23 -18.77 16.18 -4.14
N ALA A 24 -18.84 15.07 -4.89
CA ALA A 24 -19.95 14.80 -5.82
C ALA A 24 -21.30 14.85 -5.10
N TYR A 25 -21.33 14.37 -3.87
CA TYR A 25 -22.50 14.39 -3.02
C TYR A 25 -22.93 15.79 -2.59
N LEU A 26 -22.00 16.62 -2.10
CA LEU A 26 -22.29 18.02 -1.75
C LEU A 26 -22.74 18.84 -2.96
N VAL A 27 -22.13 18.60 -4.12
CA VAL A 27 -22.51 19.26 -5.37
C VAL A 27 -23.91 18.84 -5.81
N LYS A 28 -24.26 17.54 -5.69
CA LYS A 28 -25.59 17.02 -6.05
C LYS A 28 -26.70 17.51 -5.11
N THR A 29 -26.39 17.74 -3.84
CA THR A 29 -27.33 18.23 -2.82
C THR A 29 -27.42 19.76 -2.74
N GLY A 30 -26.68 20.48 -3.59
CA GLY A 30 -26.69 21.94 -3.64
C GLY A 30 -25.96 22.62 -2.46
N ARG A 31 -25.38 21.86 -1.52
CA ARG A 31 -24.65 22.37 -0.34
C ARG A 31 -23.19 22.69 -0.65
N ARG A 32 -22.96 23.58 -1.63
CA ARG A 32 -21.61 23.97 -2.05
C ARG A 32 -20.84 24.72 -0.96
N ASP A 33 -21.54 25.36 -0.03
CA ASP A 33 -20.93 26.08 1.11
C ASP A 33 -20.14 25.15 2.05
N ALA A 34 -20.52 23.87 2.11
CA ALA A 34 -19.82 22.86 2.89
C ALA A 34 -18.51 22.35 2.23
N LEU A 35 -18.20 22.76 1.00
CA LEU A 35 -16.96 22.36 0.33
C LEU A 35 -15.73 22.97 1.01
N LYS A 36 -15.79 24.25 1.42
CA LYS A 36 -14.63 24.93 2.06
C LYS A 36 -14.23 24.25 3.38
N PRO A 37 -15.16 23.95 4.31
CA PRO A 37 -14.84 23.19 5.51
C PRO A 37 -14.23 21.80 5.24
N ILE A 38 -14.69 21.10 4.20
CA ILE A 38 -14.12 19.79 3.84
C ILE A 38 -12.67 19.93 3.40
N TRP A 39 -12.37 20.90 2.53
CA TRP A 39 -10.98 21.16 2.11
C TRP A 39 -10.09 21.54 3.29
N LEU A 40 -10.62 22.27 4.28
CA LEU A 40 -9.89 22.55 5.51
C LEU A 40 -9.57 21.25 6.28
N GLY A 41 -10.56 20.37 6.45
CA GLY A 41 -10.35 19.06 7.10
C GLY A 41 -9.32 18.20 6.38
N ILE A 42 -9.38 18.14 5.05
CA ILE A 42 -8.39 17.44 4.22
C ILE A 42 -7.00 18.07 4.39
N GLY A 43 -6.90 19.40 4.38
CA GLY A 43 -5.64 20.12 4.58
C GLY A 43 -5.01 19.81 5.94
N VAL A 44 -5.80 19.81 7.02
CA VAL A 44 -5.33 19.46 8.36
C VAL A 44 -4.85 18.01 8.42
N ALA A 45 -5.58 17.08 7.81
CA ALA A 45 -5.18 15.67 7.74
C ALA A 45 -3.84 15.48 7.02
N ILE A 46 -3.62 16.17 5.89
CA ILE A 46 -2.36 16.12 5.15
C ILE A 46 -1.21 16.67 5.99
N VAL A 47 -1.41 17.81 6.66
CA VAL A 47 -0.38 18.41 7.53
C VAL A 47 -0.03 17.46 8.68
N LEU A 48 -1.01 16.82 9.31
CA LEU A 48 -0.76 15.83 10.36
C LEU A 48 0.00 14.61 9.84
N ALA A 49 -0.37 14.08 8.67
CA ALA A 49 0.33 12.95 8.05
C ALA A 49 1.79 13.29 7.69
N MET A 50 2.03 14.49 7.14
CA MET A 50 3.39 14.98 6.88
C MET A 50 4.18 15.17 8.17
N GLY A 51 3.57 15.79 9.19
CA GLY A 51 4.19 15.99 10.50
C GLY A 51 4.56 14.66 11.17
N PHE A 52 3.70 13.66 11.04
CA PHE A 52 3.96 12.31 11.51
C PHE A 52 5.13 11.65 10.77
N GLY A 53 5.17 11.74 9.43
CA GLY A 53 6.30 11.25 8.64
C GLY A 53 7.63 11.94 9.00
N CYS A 54 7.61 13.26 9.19
CA CYS A 54 8.79 14.00 9.67
C CYS A 54 9.21 13.56 11.07
N ALA A 55 8.27 13.35 11.99
CA ALA A 55 8.57 12.89 13.34
C ALA A 55 9.22 11.50 13.36
N LEU A 56 8.81 10.60 12.47
CA LEU A 56 9.46 9.29 12.29
C LEU A 56 10.89 9.43 11.77
N GLU A 57 11.08 10.26 10.73
CA GLU A 57 12.39 10.48 10.12
C GLU A 57 13.36 11.09 11.14
N PHE A 58 13.03 12.25 11.71
CA PHE A 58 13.91 12.94 12.65
C PHE A 58 14.06 12.20 13.99
N GLY A 59 13.02 11.50 14.46
CA GLY A 59 13.10 10.70 15.68
C GLY A 59 14.02 9.48 15.54
N SER A 60 14.19 8.95 14.33
CA SER A 60 15.06 7.81 14.07
C SER A 60 16.56 8.15 14.01
N GLN A 61 16.91 9.40 13.66
CA GLN A 61 18.31 9.84 13.50
C GLN A 61 19.08 9.96 14.82
N GLU A 62 18.38 10.05 15.96
CA GLU A 62 18.98 10.13 17.30
C GLU A 62 19.36 8.76 17.87
N LEU A 63 19.12 7.67 17.13
CA LEU A 63 19.30 6.31 17.61
C LEU A 63 20.66 5.74 17.18
N THR A 64 21.22 4.85 18.01
CA THR A 64 22.43 4.09 17.65
C THR A 64 22.18 3.21 16.41
N PHE A 65 23.21 2.95 15.60
CA PHE A 65 23.12 2.10 14.39
C PHE A 65 22.35 0.78 14.63
N LYS A 66 22.66 0.05 15.71
CA LYS A 66 21.94 -1.19 16.06
C LYS A 66 20.46 -0.98 16.37
N ALA A 67 20.12 0.14 17.01
CA ALA A 67 18.72 0.47 17.31
C ALA A 67 17.98 0.92 16.05
N GLN A 68 18.65 1.62 15.13
CA GLN A 68 18.10 1.99 13.83
C GLN A 68 17.79 0.75 12.98
N GLU A 69 18.74 -0.18 12.86
CA GLU A 69 18.54 -1.46 12.15
C GLU A 69 17.45 -2.31 12.80
N GLY A 70 17.42 -2.41 14.14
CA GLY A 70 16.36 -3.11 14.87
C GLY A 70 14.97 -2.50 14.67
N LEU A 71 14.87 -1.18 14.65
CA LEU A 71 13.61 -0.48 14.34
C LEU A 71 13.21 -0.62 12.87
N GLY A 72 14.15 -0.47 11.94
CA GLY A 72 13.90 -0.65 10.50
C GLY A 72 13.39 -2.04 10.16
N GLY A 73 14.06 -3.07 10.69
CA GLY A 73 13.66 -4.46 10.52
C GLY A 73 12.29 -4.78 11.15
N SER A 74 12.04 -4.32 12.37
CA SER A 74 10.74 -4.54 13.04
C SER A 74 9.59 -3.78 12.37
N LEU A 75 9.77 -2.52 11.98
CA LEU A 75 8.77 -1.76 11.22
C LEU A 75 8.53 -2.37 9.84
N SER A 76 9.54 -2.94 9.19
CA SER A 76 9.39 -3.63 7.91
C SER A 76 8.49 -4.87 8.03
N ILE A 77 8.65 -5.66 9.09
CA ILE A 77 7.76 -6.82 9.37
C ILE A 77 6.33 -6.35 9.63
N VAL A 78 6.17 -5.32 10.47
CA VAL A 78 4.84 -4.74 10.75
C VAL A 78 4.20 -4.19 9.48
N ALA A 79 4.97 -3.47 8.66
CA ALA A 79 4.53 -2.93 7.38
C ALA A 79 4.05 -4.05 6.46
N VAL A 80 4.78 -5.15 6.34
CA VAL A 80 4.36 -6.30 5.51
C VAL A 80 3.06 -6.91 6.02
N GLY A 81 2.90 -7.07 7.34
CA GLY A 81 1.64 -7.53 7.94
C GLY A 81 0.46 -6.62 7.60
N LEU A 82 0.64 -5.31 7.76
CA LEU A 82 -0.37 -4.30 7.45
C LEU A 82 -0.68 -4.25 5.95
N VAL A 83 0.33 -4.24 5.06
CA VAL A 83 0.14 -4.28 3.60
C VAL A 83 -0.64 -5.52 3.21
N THR A 84 -0.27 -6.70 3.71
CA THR A 84 -0.94 -7.97 3.42
C THR A 84 -2.41 -7.90 3.82
N TRP A 85 -2.67 -7.51 5.07
CA TRP A 85 -4.04 -7.34 5.58
C TRP A 85 -4.84 -6.43 4.66
N MET A 86 -4.27 -5.28 4.31
CA MET A 86 -4.96 -4.25 3.57
C MET A 86 -5.19 -4.63 2.11
N VAL A 87 -4.25 -5.36 1.48
CA VAL A 87 -4.40 -5.90 0.12
C VAL A 87 -5.58 -6.89 0.06
N PHE A 88 -5.73 -7.77 1.06
CA PHE A 88 -6.90 -8.67 1.15
C PHE A 88 -8.19 -7.94 1.52
N TRP A 89 -8.12 -6.94 2.41
CA TRP A 89 -9.26 -6.14 2.83
C TRP A 89 -9.85 -5.37 1.65
N MET A 90 -9.03 -4.61 0.91
CA MET A 90 -9.52 -3.82 -0.21
C MET A 90 -10.03 -4.70 -1.36
N ARG A 91 -9.42 -5.87 -1.62
CA ARG A 91 -9.94 -6.83 -2.62
C ARG A 91 -11.39 -7.25 -2.30
N ARG A 92 -11.75 -7.33 -1.02
CA ARG A 92 -13.14 -7.62 -0.59
C ARG A 92 -14.03 -6.38 -0.73
N THR A 93 -13.57 -5.23 -0.28
CA THR A 93 -14.32 -3.96 -0.25
C THR A 93 -14.59 -3.39 -1.66
N ALA A 94 -13.65 -3.54 -2.61
CA ALA A 94 -13.75 -3.03 -3.99
C ALA A 94 -15.01 -3.47 -4.76
N ARG A 95 -15.61 -4.60 -4.37
CA ARG A 95 -16.85 -5.13 -4.98
C ARG A 95 -18.12 -4.48 -4.43
N HIS A 96 -18.07 -3.90 -3.24
CA HIS A 96 -19.22 -3.31 -2.54
C HIS A 96 -19.15 -1.78 -2.43
N LEU A 97 -18.01 -1.15 -2.79
CA LEU A 97 -17.79 0.29 -2.73
C LEU A 97 -19.01 1.10 -3.23
N LYS A 98 -19.54 0.78 -4.42
CA LYS A 98 -20.66 1.52 -5.01
C LYS A 98 -21.96 1.47 -4.18
N SER A 99 -22.23 0.35 -3.51
CA SER A 99 -23.46 0.10 -2.74
C SER A 99 -23.36 0.59 -1.30
N GLU A 100 -22.20 0.38 -0.66
CA GLU A 100 -21.98 0.76 0.73
C GLU A 100 -21.81 2.28 0.89
N LEU A 101 -21.26 2.94 -0.14
CA LEU A 101 -21.08 4.39 -0.18
C LEU A 101 -22.39 5.17 -0.39
N HIS A 102 -23.39 4.61 -1.08
CA HIS A 102 -24.72 5.24 -1.15
C HIS A 102 -25.40 5.23 0.23
N GLY A 103 -25.37 4.10 0.94
CA GLY A 103 -26.04 3.96 2.25
C GLY A 103 -25.42 4.78 3.38
N ARG A 104 -24.09 4.93 3.42
CA ARG A 104 -23.40 5.74 4.45
C ARG A 104 -23.54 7.24 4.23
N LEU A 105 -23.69 7.69 2.99
CA LEU A 105 -23.92 9.11 2.65
C LEU A 105 -25.29 9.60 3.11
N ASP A 106 -26.33 8.78 2.94
CA ASP A 106 -27.68 9.11 3.40
C ASP A 106 -27.76 9.22 4.94
N ALA A 107 -26.93 8.46 5.67
CA ALA A 107 -26.83 8.53 7.13
C ALA A 107 -26.02 9.75 7.63
N ALA A 108 -24.92 10.11 6.96
CA ALA A 108 -24.08 11.24 7.35
C ALA A 108 -24.77 12.60 7.18
N LEU A 109 -25.73 12.69 6.25
CA LEU A 109 -26.62 13.85 6.10
C LEU A 109 -27.38 14.23 7.36
N ALA A 110 -27.81 13.24 8.14
CA ALA A 110 -28.60 13.47 9.33
C ALA A 110 -27.78 14.19 10.43
N MET A 111 -26.44 14.18 10.32
CA MET A 111 -25.51 14.69 11.34
C MET A 111 -24.85 16.05 11.02
N GLY A 112 -25.10 16.64 9.83
CA GLY A 112 -24.67 18.00 9.49
C GLY A 112 -23.23 18.16 8.94
N THR A 113 -22.84 19.40 8.62
CA THR A 113 -21.56 19.73 7.95
C THR A 113 -20.32 19.31 8.74
N GLY A 114 -20.38 19.38 10.08
CA GLY A 114 -19.26 18.96 10.94
C GLY A 114 -18.94 17.46 10.82
N ALA A 115 -19.96 16.61 10.71
CA ALA A 115 -19.78 15.17 10.51
C ALA A 115 -19.13 14.85 9.16
N LEU A 116 -19.45 15.61 8.11
CA LEU A 116 -18.82 15.46 6.79
C LEU A 116 -17.35 15.87 6.81
N VAL A 117 -17.01 16.97 7.50
CA VAL A 117 -15.61 17.40 7.69
C VAL A 117 -14.83 16.37 8.49
N ALA A 118 -15.39 15.87 9.60
CA ALA A 118 -14.76 14.83 10.40
C ALA A 118 -14.56 13.54 9.61
N THR A 119 -15.55 13.14 8.79
CA THR A 119 -15.42 11.96 7.93
C THR A 119 -14.32 12.12 6.89
N ALA A 120 -14.24 13.28 6.22
CA ALA A 120 -13.18 13.58 5.26
C ALA A 120 -11.80 13.59 5.93
N PHE A 121 -11.69 14.25 7.09
CA PHE A 121 -10.48 14.33 7.89
C PHE A 121 -10.02 12.94 8.35
N LEU A 122 -10.90 12.13 8.92
CA LEU A 122 -10.57 10.79 9.43
C LEU A 122 -10.20 9.84 8.30
N ALA A 123 -10.93 9.90 7.17
CA ALA A 123 -10.60 9.08 6.01
C ALA A 123 -9.23 9.45 5.45
N VAL A 124 -9.00 10.72 5.10
CA VAL A 124 -7.71 11.15 4.52
C VAL A 124 -6.57 11.03 5.53
N GLY A 125 -6.84 11.31 6.81
CA GLY A 125 -5.84 11.22 7.89
C GLY A 125 -5.37 9.80 8.10
N ARG A 126 -6.29 8.83 8.11
CA ARG A 126 -5.95 7.39 8.21
C ARG A 126 -5.06 6.96 7.05
N GLU A 127 -5.50 7.19 5.82
CA GLU A 127 -4.73 6.81 4.62
C GLU A 127 -3.39 7.57 4.56
N GLY A 128 -3.35 8.82 5.01
CA GLY A 128 -2.13 9.64 5.07
C GLY A 128 -1.12 9.13 6.10
N LEU A 129 -1.56 8.74 7.30
CA LEU A 129 -0.71 8.13 8.33
C LEU A 129 -0.17 6.77 7.89
N GLU A 130 -1.03 5.94 7.28
CA GLU A 130 -0.64 4.65 6.71
C GLU A 130 0.41 4.85 5.60
N THR A 131 0.18 5.80 4.68
CA THR A 131 1.15 6.15 3.62
C THR A 131 2.49 6.59 4.22
N ALA A 132 2.48 7.45 5.24
CA ALA A 132 3.71 7.91 5.89
C ALA A 132 4.50 6.77 6.53
N LEU A 133 3.83 5.86 7.25
CA LEU A 133 4.43 4.66 7.83
C LEU A 133 5.07 3.76 6.76
N PHE A 134 4.32 3.44 5.71
CA PHE A 134 4.80 2.53 4.67
C PHE A 134 5.95 3.12 3.85
N VAL A 135 5.87 4.41 3.52
CA VAL A 135 6.95 5.09 2.80
C VAL A 135 8.20 5.16 3.67
N TRP A 136 8.08 5.48 4.96
CA TRP A 136 9.23 5.51 5.87
C TRP A 136 9.90 4.13 5.98
N ALA A 137 9.11 3.09 6.24
CA ALA A 137 9.62 1.72 6.34
C ALA A 137 10.28 1.26 5.03
N SER A 138 9.67 1.56 3.88
CA SER A 138 10.24 1.18 2.59
C SER A 138 11.45 2.03 2.16
N VAL A 139 11.60 3.26 2.65
CA VAL A 139 12.79 4.10 2.41
C VAL A 139 13.98 3.52 3.16
N HIS A 140 13.79 3.19 4.44
CA HIS A 140 14.82 2.56 5.26
C HIS A 140 15.17 1.18 4.72
N ALA A 141 14.16 0.41 4.29
CA ALA A 141 14.35 -0.89 3.68
C ALA A 141 15.05 -0.86 2.30
N ALA A 142 15.33 0.31 1.73
CA ALA A 142 16.01 0.44 0.45
C ALA A 142 17.51 0.79 0.61
N GLY A 143 17.98 1.11 1.82
CA GLY A 143 19.41 1.27 2.17
C GLY A 143 20.18 2.43 1.50
N ASP A 144 19.62 3.08 0.48
CA ASP A 144 20.42 3.92 -0.44
C ASP A 144 20.54 5.41 -0.04
N GLY A 145 19.93 5.87 1.07
CA GLY A 145 20.01 7.27 1.55
C GLY A 145 19.60 8.35 0.54
N THR A 146 19.02 7.96 -0.60
CA THR A 146 18.71 8.86 -1.72
C THR A 146 17.26 9.33 -1.63
N PRO A 147 16.93 10.57 -2.03
CA PRO A 147 15.56 11.12 -1.99
C PRO A 147 14.62 10.48 -3.03
N ARG A 148 15.13 9.53 -3.81
CA ARG A 148 14.41 8.87 -4.88
C ARG A 148 13.09 8.24 -4.38
N PRO A 149 13.01 7.51 -3.23
CA PRO A 149 11.78 6.80 -2.89
C PRO A 149 10.62 7.74 -2.50
N LEU A 150 10.90 8.96 -2.07
CA LEU A 150 9.89 10.02 -1.91
C LEU A 150 9.30 10.43 -3.26
N ILE A 151 10.12 10.54 -4.31
CA ILE A 151 9.67 10.87 -5.67
C ILE A 151 8.70 9.78 -6.17
N GLY A 152 9.00 8.50 -5.90
CA GLY A 152 8.11 7.39 -6.20
C GLY A 152 6.73 7.55 -5.55
N ALA A 153 6.69 7.78 -4.24
CA ALA A 153 5.45 8.01 -3.50
C ALA A 153 4.68 9.24 -4.02
N ALA A 154 5.37 10.35 -4.27
CA ALA A 154 4.77 11.59 -4.77
C ALA A 154 4.15 11.40 -6.17
N LEU A 155 4.83 10.68 -7.07
CA LEU A 155 4.29 10.34 -8.39
C LEU A 155 3.07 9.41 -8.30
N GLY A 156 3.07 8.48 -7.34
CA GLY A 156 1.93 7.61 -7.05
C GLY A 156 0.72 8.43 -6.60
N LEU A 157 0.91 9.29 -5.61
CA LEU A 157 -0.12 10.21 -5.11
C LEU A 157 -0.63 11.15 -6.20
N ALA A 158 0.26 11.73 -7.01
CA ALA A 158 -0.14 12.61 -8.13
C ALA A 158 -1.00 11.86 -9.16
N THR A 159 -0.61 10.62 -9.49
CA THR A 159 -1.39 9.76 -10.38
C THR A 159 -2.76 9.45 -9.77
N ALA A 160 -2.83 9.17 -8.47
CA ALA A 160 -4.07 8.88 -7.78
C ALA A 160 -5.04 10.07 -7.72
N VAL A 161 -4.52 11.28 -7.51
CA VAL A 161 -5.31 12.53 -7.58
C VAL A 161 -5.84 12.75 -8.99
N LEU A 162 -5.00 12.54 -10.01
CA LEU A 162 -5.41 12.65 -11.42
C LEU A 162 -6.51 11.63 -11.75
N LEU A 163 -6.36 10.37 -11.35
CA LEU A 163 -7.38 9.33 -11.55
C LEU A 163 -8.69 9.66 -10.83
N GLY A 164 -8.61 10.15 -9.58
CA GLY A 164 -9.78 10.61 -8.83
C GLY A 164 -10.50 11.76 -9.53
N TRP A 165 -9.76 12.75 -10.03
CA TRP A 165 -10.33 13.86 -10.79
C TRP A 165 -11.01 13.42 -12.09
N LEU A 166 -10.38 12.52 -12.85
CA LEU A 166 -11.00 11.95 -14.05
C LEU A 166 -12.26 11.12 -13.72
N PHE A 167 -12.27 10.45 -12.56
CA PHE A 167 -13.44 9.72 -12.06
C PHE A 167 -14.58 10.69 -11.73
N TYR A 168 -14.31 11.79 -11.04
CA TYR A 168 -15.28 12.85 -10.76
C TYR A 168 -15.88 13.44 -12.04
N ARG A 169 -15.06 13.61 -13.08
CA ARG A 169 -15.51 14.13 -14.40
C ARG A 169 -16.31 13.09 -15.21
N GLY A 170 -16.46 11.86 -14.73
CA GLY A 170 -17.16 10.78 -15.42
C GLY A 170 -16.43 10.24 -16.65
N ALA A 171 -15.16 10.60 -16.84
CA ALA A 171 -14.36 10.24 -18.02
C ALA A 171 -13.80 8.81 -17.97
N LEU A 172 -13.69 8.22 -16.78
CA LEU A 172 -13.10 6.89 -16.58
C LEU A 172 -14.15 5.85 -16.17
N ARG A 173 -14.38 4.85 -17.03
CA ARG A 173 -15.08 3.61 -16.70
C ARG A 173 -14.07 2.50 -16.39
N ILE A 174 -13.24 2.70 -15.38
CA ILE A 174 -12.26 1.69 -14.94
C ILE A 174 -12.96 0.67 -14.04
N ASN A 175 -12.67 -0.62 -14.24
CA ASN A 175 -13.05 -1.66 -13.30
C ASN A 175 -12.08 -1.62 -12.10
N LEU A 176 -12.48 -0.91 -11.03
CA LEU A 176 -11.68 -0.74 -9.81
C LEU A 176 -11.22 -2.09 -9.23
N ALA A 177 -12.08 -3.12 -9.26
CA ALA A 177 -11.72 -4.43 -8.77
C ALA A 177 -10.56 -5.05 -9.55
N LYS A 178 -10.53 -4.90 -10.88
CA LYS A 178 -9.38 -5.35 -11.69
C LYS A 178 -8.13 -4.53 -11.42
N PHE A 179 -8.26 -3.20 -11.35
CA PHE A 179 -7.13 -2.31 -11.05
C PHE A 179 -6.46 -2.69 -9.73
N PHE A 180 -7.25 -2.80 -8.65
CA PHE A 180 -6.75 -3.19 -7.33
C PHE A 180 -6.25 -4.64 -7.25
N THR A 181 -6.75 -5.54 -8.09
CA THR A 181 -6.19 -6.90 -8.18
C THR A 181 -4.80 -6.88 -8.79
N TRP A 182 -4.59 -6.12 -9.88
CA TRP A 182 -3.26 -6.02 -10.50
C TRP A 182 -2.26 -5.29 -9.62
N THR A 183 -2.63 -4.11 -9.10
CA THR A 183 -1.73 -3.33 -8.22
C THR A 183 -1.48 -4.04 -6.89
N GLY A 184 -2.50 -4.71 -6.33
CA GLY A 184 -2.36 -5.54 -5.12
C GLY A 184 -1.45 -6.75 -5.32
N GLY A 185 -1.52 -7.41 -6.48
CA GLY A 185 -0.62 -8.53 -6.81
C GLY A 185 0.83 -8.07 -6.92
N MET A 186 1.08 -6.93 -7.56
CA MET A 186 2.41 -6.32 -7.60
C MET A 186 2.91 -5.94 -6.20
N LEU A 187 2.03 -5.37 -5.36
CA LEU A 187 2.34 -5.04 -3.96
C LEU A 187 2.72 -6.27 -3.12
N VAL A 188 2.11 -7.44 -3.35
CA VAL A 188 2.51 -8.68 -2.67
C VAL A 188 3.94 -9.08 -3.01
N VAL A 189 4.34 -8.95 -4.27
CA VAL A 189 5.73 -9.24 -4.68
C VAL A 189 6.71 -8.28 -4.01
N VAL A 190 6.38 -6.99 -3.99
CA VAL A 190 7.16 -5.95 -3.32
C VAL A 190 7.26 -6.20 -1.81
N ALA A 191 6.14 -6.54 -1.18
CA ALA A 191 6.07 -6.82 0.26
C ALA A 191 6.94 -8.03 0.64
N ALA A 192 7.04 -9.04 -0.22
CA ALA A 192 7.97 -10.16 -0.01
C ALA A 192 9.42 -9.67 0.04
N GLY A 193 9.81 -8.76 -0.87
CA GLY A 193 11.13 -8.14 -0.86
C GLY A 193 11.41 -7.31 0.39
N VAL A 194 10.45 -6.46 0.80
CA VAL A 194 10.56 -5.68 2.05
C VAL A 194 10.67 -6.59 3.27
N LEU A 195 9.98 -7.73 3.28
CA LEU A 195 10.09 -8.70 4.37
C LEU A 195 11.48 -9.33 4.44
N ALA A 196 12.04 -9.73 3.30
CA ALA A 196 13.39 -10.27 3.21
C ALA A 196 14.43 -9.25 3.70
N TYR A 197 14.29 -7.98 3.29
CA TYR A 197 15.15 -6.91 3.76
C TYR A 197 14.99 -6.64 5.26
N GLY A 198 13.76 -6.57 5.77
CA GLY A 198 13.55 -6.36 7.21
C GLY A 198 14.16 -7.46 8.09
N VAL A 199 14.24 -8.68 7.56
CA VAL A 199 14.97 -9.78 8.18
C VAL A 199 16.49 -9.55 8.13
N HIS A 200 17.02 -9.01 7.03
CA HIS A 200 18.42 -8.64 6.91
C HIS A 200 18.83 -7.60 7.97
N ASP A 201 18.05 -6.54 8.15
CA ASP A 201 18.31 -5.51 9.18
C ASP A 201 18.32 -6.12 10.59
N LEU A 202 17.42 -7.07 10.85
CA LEU A 202 17.43 -7.82 12.13
C LEU A 202 18.67 -8.71 12.28
N GLN A 203 19.24 -9.20 11.18
CA GLN A 203 20.50 -9.92 11.18
C GLN A 203 21.68 -8.97 11.44
N GLU A 204 21.69 -7.78 10.85
CA GLU A 204 22.71 -6.74 11.07
C GLU A 204 22.68 -6.18 12.50
N ALA A 205 21.49 -6.02 13.07
CA ALA A 205 21.30 -5.64 14.47
C ALA A 205 21.78 -6.73 15.46
N GLY A 206 22.08 -7.94 14.97
CA GLY A 206 22.46 -9.09 15.79
C GLY A 206 21.30 -9.74 16.55
N ILE A 207 20.05 -9.44 16.16
CA ILE A 207 18.83 -10.01 16.75
C ILE A 207 18.58 -11.41 16.18
N VAL A 208 18.88 -11.61 14.89
CA VAL A 208 18.68 -12.88 14.17
C VAL A 208 20.02 -13.40 13.64
N PRO A 209 20.38 -14.69 13.82
CA PRO A 209 21.64 -15.24 13.27
C PRO A 209 21.58 -15.47 11.75
N GLY A 210 22.74 -15.76 11.13
CA GLY A 210 22.81 -16.21 9.74
C GLY A 210 23.17 -15.12 8.71
N LEU A 211 23.82 -14.03 9.13
CA LEU A 211 24.29 -12.98 8.21
C LEU A 211 25.34 -13.49 7.20
N THR A 212 26.12 -14.51 7.58
CA THR A 212 27.17 -15.12 6.74
C THR A 212 26.70 -16.32 5.91
N ASP A 213 25.49 -16.82 6.15
CA ASP A 213 24.95 -18.01 5.48
C ASP A 213 24.23 -17.60 4.19
N LEU A 214 25.02 -17.38 3.14
CA LEU A 214 24.54 -17.03 1.81
C LEU A 214 23.82 -18.22 1.16
N ALA A 215 22.64 -17.98 0.59
CA ALA A 215 21.89 -18.99 -0.16
C ALA A 215 22.55 -19.23 -1.53
N PHE A 216 22.89 -18.13 -2.19
CA PHE A 216 23.63 -18.08 -3.44
C PHE A 216 24.19 -16.67 -3.60
N ASP A 217 25.28 -16.54 -4.35
CA ASP A 217 25.81 -15.25 -4.77
C ASP A 217 25.83 -15.22 -6.30
N ILE A 218 24.95 -14.42 -6.89
CA ILE A 218 24.91 -14.17 -8.33
C ILE A 218 25.33 -12.75 -8.70
N SER A 219 26.04 -12.06 -7.80
CA SER A 219 26.54 -10.69 -8.02
C SER A 219 27.48 -10.61 -9.22
N GLY A 220 28.12 -11.72 -9.59
CA GLY A 220 28.94 -11.83 -10.81
C GLY A 220 28.14 -11.83 -12.12
N VAL A 221 26.85 -12.19 -12.09
CA VAL A 221 25.95 -12.21 -13.27
C VAL A 221 24.99 -11.03 -13.26
N ILE A 222 24.55 -10.61 -12.07
CA ILE A 222 23.72 -9.43 -11.85
C ILE A 222 24.49 -8.49 -10.92
N PRO A 223 25.36 -7.63 -11.47
CA PRO A 223 26.06 -6.64 -10.67
C PRO A 223 25.04 -5.72 -10.00
N PRO A 224 25.13 -5.47 -8.67
CA PRO A 224 24.21 -4.58 -7.95
C PRO A 224 24.13 -3.19 -8.59
N ASP A 225 25.27 -2.73 -9.10
CA ASP A 225 25.46 -1.39 -9.69
C ASP A 225 24.96 -1.28 -11.14
N SER A 226 24.57 -2.42 -11.74
CA SER A 226 24.03 -2.43 -13.10
C SER A 226 22.65 -1.78 -13.14
N TRP A 227 22.29 -1.17 -14.26
CA TRP A 227 20.99 -0.51 -14.41
C TRP A 227 19.82 -1.48 -14.16
N TYR A 228 19.95 -2.75 -14.55
CA TYR A 228 18.94 -3.78 -14.33
C TYR A 228 18.98 -4.36 -12.91
N GLY A 229 20.16 -4.50 -12.29
CA GLY A 229 20.31 -4.86 -10.89
C GLY A 229 19.70 -3.82 -9.95
N THR A 230 19.97 -2.53 -10.20
CA THR A 230 19.35 -1.40 -9.50
C THR A 230 17.83 -1.33 -9.74
N LEU A 231 17.35 -1.68 -10.94
CA LEU A 231 15.91 -1.79 -11.19
C LEU A 231 15.29 -2.96 -10.41
N LEU A 232 15.91 -4.14 -10.43
CA LEU A 232 15.41 -5.31 -9.69
C LEU A 232 15.42 -5.05 -8.18
N LYS A 233 16.50 -4.46 -7.64
CA LYS A 233 16.58 -4.00 -6.26
C LYS A 233 15.50 -2.95 -5.96
N GLY A 234 15.36 -1.93 -6.81
CA GLY A 234 14.42 -0.83 -6.60
C GLY A 234 12.94 -1.14 -6.85
N VAL A 235 12.64 -2.24 -7.56
CA VAL A 235 11.28 -2.69 -7.92
C VAL A 235 10.83 -3.87 -7.06
N LEU A 236 11.70 -4.85 -6.83
CA LEU A 236 11.36 -6.10 -6.15
C LEU A 236 12.05 -6.25 -4.79
N ASN A 237 12.88 -5.29 -4.39
CA ASN A 237 13.83 -5.43 -3.27
C ASN A 237 14.69 -6.70 -3.44
N PHE A 238 15.14 -6.93 -4.68
CA PHE A 238 15.98 -8.07 -5.04
C PHE A 238 17.42 -7.84 -4.61
N GLN A 239 17.94 -8.77 -3.81
CA GLN A 239 19.35 -8.84 -3.42
C GLN A 239 20.06 -9.93 -4.27
N PRO A 240 21.21 -9.65 -4.92
CA PRO A 240 21.98 -10.64 -5.68
C PRO A 240 22.65 -11.73 -4.80
N ASP A 241 22.81 -11.45 -3.51
CA ASP A 241 23.48 -12.26 -2.50
C ASP A 241 22.58 -12.50 -1.25
N PRO A 242 21.38 -13.07 -1.40
CA PRO A 242 20.47 -13.25 -0.28
C PRO A 242 20.97 -14.33 0.69
N THR A 243 20.75 -14.12 2.00
CA THR A 243 20.97 -15.20 2.98
C THR A 243 19.91 -16.29 2.84
N VAL A 244 20.22 -17.51 3.31
CA VAL A 244 19.27 -18.64 3.31
C VAL A 244 17.97 -18.26 4.02
N LEU A 245 18.07 -17.49 5.11
CA LEU A 245 16.93 -17.07 5.91
C LEU A 245 16.07 -16.05 5.15
N GLN A 246 16.70 -15.07 4.48
CA GLN A 246 15.99 -14.11 3.63
C GLN A 246 15.23 -14.78 2.48
N LEU A 247 15.89 -15.69 1.75
CA LEU A 247 15.27 -16.43 0.65
C LEU A 247 14.10 -17.30 1.13
N THR A 248 14.27 -17.96 2.26
CA THR A 248 13.24 -18.83 2.85
C THR A 248 12.02 -18.02 3.26
N VAL A 249 12.21 -16.90 3.96
CA VAL A 249 11.12 -16.01 4.38
C VAL A 249 10.42 -15.40 3.16
N TRP A 250 11.18 -14.99 2.14
CA TRP A 250 10.63 -14.48 0.89
C TRP A 250 9.72 -15.51 0.21
N LEU A 251 10.15 -16.76 0.05
CA LEU A 251 9.35 -17.84 -0.55
C LEU A 251 8.12 -18.20 0.30
N LEU A 252 8.31 -18.33 1.62
CA LEU A 252 7.23 -18.68 2.56
C LEU A 252 6.15 -17.60 2.66
N TYR A 253 6.50 -16.34 2.41
CA TYR A 253 5.52 -15.27 2.32
C TYR A 253 4.92 -15.18 0.91
N LEU A 254 5.75 -15.09 -0.14
CA LEU A 254 5.30 -14.81 -1.50
C LEU A 254 4.37 -15.90 -2.04
N VAL A 255 4.78 -17.17 -1.93
CA VAL A 255 4.05 -18.27 -2.58
C VAL A 255 2.65 -18.42 -1.98
N PRO A 256 2.45 -18.51 -0.65
CA PRO A 256 1.10 -18.63 -0.08
C PRO A 256 0.28 -17.36 -0.27
N VAL A 257 0.85 -16.17 -0.03
CA VAL A 257 0.09 -14.91 -0.09
C VAL A 257 -0.34 -14.60 -1.51
N LEU A 258 0.55 -14.73 -2.49
CA LEU A 258 0.20 -14.51 -3.89
C LEU A 258 -0.80 -15.56 -4.38
N THR A 259 -0.64 -16.82 -3.98
CA THR A 259 -1.60 -17.88 -4.34
C THR A 259 -2.98 -17.59 -3.76
N LEU A 260 -3.09 -17.25 -2.48
CA LEU A 260 -4.35 -16.87 -1.83
C LEU A 260 -4.95 -15.57 -2.42
N PHE A 261 -4.10 -14.64 -2.81
CA PHE A 261 -4.51 -13.38 -3.43
C PHE A 261 -4.95 -13.55 -4.89
N LEU A 262 -4.43 -14.52 -5.63
CA LEU A 262 -4.85 -14.80 -7.00
C LEU A 262 -6.00 -15.79 -7.07
N LEU A 263 -6.11 -16.70 -6.10
CA LEU A 263 -7.27 -17.57 -5.96
C LEU A 263 -8.51 -16.70 -5.75
N ASP A 264 -9.37 -16.69 -6.77
CA ASP A 264 -10.62 -15.97 -6.81
C ASP A 264 -11.72 -16.87 -6.24
N PRO A 265 -12.39 -16.51 -5.12
CA PRO A 265 -13.56 -17.24 -4.64
C PRO A 265 -14.67 -17.35 -5.70
N GLY A 266 -14.71 -16.43 -6.67
CA GLY A 266 -15.64 -16.45 -7.79
C GLY A 266 -15.39 -17.57 -8.79
N VAL A 267 -14.14 -18.00 -8.97
CA VAL A 267 -13.78 -19.13 -9.84
C VAL A 267 -14.14 -20.44 -9.17
N THR A 268 -13.89 -20.59 -7.87
CA THR A 268 -14.27 -21.78 -7.09
C THR A 268 -15.79 -21.94 -7.00
N ALA A 269 -16.53 -20.84 -6.88
CA ALA A 269 -18.00 -20.84 -6.92
C ALA A 269 -18.55 -21.24 -8.31
N LYS A 270 -17.93 -20.75 -9.40
CA LYS A 270 -18.31 -21.10 -10.77
C LYS A 270 -17.99 -22.56 -11.10
N LEU A 271 -16.89 -23.10 -10.58
CA LEU A 271 -16.51 -24.50 -10.70
C LEU A 271 -17.40 -25.44 -9.87
N ARG A 272 -17.78 -25.03 -8.64
CA ARG A 272 -18.78 -25.76 -7.83
C ARG A 272 -20.18 -25.74 -8.46
N GLY A 273 -20.59 -24.61 -9.06
CA GLY A 273 -21.86 -24.49 -9.78
C GLY A 273 -21.93 -25.40 -11.00
N ARG A 274 -20.84 -25.50 -11.78
CA ARG A 274 -20.78 -26.36 -12.96
C ARG A 274 -20.82 -27.86 -12.61
N LYS A 275 -20.08 -28.28 -11.58
CA LYS A 275 -20.15 -29.66 -11.06
C LYS A 275 -21.53 -30.06 -10.54
N ARG A 276 -22.27 -29.12 -9.92
CA ARG A 276 -23.65 -29.38 -9.46
C ARG A 276 -24.62 -29.58 -10.62
N ALA A 277 -24.53 -28.74 -11.65
CA ALA A 277 -25.38 -28.85 -12.86
C ALA A 277 -25.13 -30.14 -13.65
N GLU A 278 -23.87 -30.59 -13.72
CA GLU A 278 -23.49 -31.88 -14.33
C GLU A 278 -23.99 -33.09 -13.51
N SER A 279 -24.17 -32.98 -12.18
CA SER A 279 -24.69 -34.07 -11.33
C SER A 279 -26.22 -34.21 -11.30
N THR A 280 -26.96 -33.17 -11.70
CA THR A 280 -28.44 -33.18 -11.75
C THR A 280 -29.00 -33.53 -13.12
N SER A 281 -28.13 -33.81 -14.10
CA SER A 281 -28.50 -34.11 -15.49
C SER A 281 -28.17 -35.55 -15.94
N GLY A 282 -27.69 -36.40 -15.02
CA GLY A 282 -27.57 -37.85 -15.18
C GLY A 282 -28.46 -38.58 -14.20
#